data_AF-A0A1F3XA10-F1
#
_entry.id   AF-A0A1F3XA10-F1
#
_cell.length_a   1.000
_cell.length_b   1.000
_cell.length_c   1.000
_cell.angle_alpha   90.00
_cell.angle_beta   90.00
_cell.angle_gamma   90.00
#
_symmetry.space_group_name_H-M   'P 1'
#
loop_
_entity.id
_entity.type
_entity.pdbx_description
1 polymer ?
#
loop_
_entity_poly.entity_id
_entity_poly.type
_entity_poly.pdbx_seq_one_letter_code
_entity_poly.pdbx_strand_id
1 'polypeptide(L)'
;RLLLKSGVVRLRNREEAHRFSVLAERLFEEAAVMEVAIGRDSITIMKRDDADWDELHRKSATTIENFLSQDVPVITEEAKTELAEKASRGPSEEDKQVEKKVREVLDTQIRPAVQMDGGDIEFVKYEDGIVYVTLQGACRGCPGARMTLKMGVERRLREAIPEVSEVVAV
;
A
#
# COMPACT_ATOMS: atom_id res chain seq x y z
N ARG A 1 -9.29 -14.28 11.07
CA ARG A 1 -8.10 -14.44 11.96
C ARG A 1 -7.29 -13.15 11.85
N LEU A 2 -6.90 -12.53 12.97
CA LEU A 2 -5.99 -11.38 12.90
C LEU A 2 -4.61 -11.88 12.49
N LEU A 3 -4.03 -11.25 11.47
CA LEU A 3 -2.69 -11.55 10.95
C LEU A 3 -1.65 -10.73 11.71
N LEU A 4 -1.97 -9.46 12.01
CA LEU A 4 -1.14 -8.53 12.78
C LEU A 4 -1.95 -7.81 13.87
N LYS A 5 -1.26 -7.26 14.89
CA LYS A 5 -1.89 -6.40 15.91
C LYS A 5 -2.16 -4.99 15.36
N SER A 6 -1.22 -4.43 14.59
CA SER A 6 -1.29 -3.10 13.99
C SER A 6 -0.26 -2.97 12.87
N GLY A 7 -0.42 -1.96 12.01
CA GLY A 7 0.50 -1.68 10.91
C GLY A 7 0.31 -2.61 9.71
N VAL A 8 1.24 -2.48 8.77
CA VAL A 8 1.31 -3.30 7.55
C VAL A 8 2.78 -3.70 7.36
N VAL A 9 3.02 -4.98 7.06
CA VAL A 9 4.34 -5.46 6.62
C VAL A 9 4.30 -5.51 5.10
N ARG A 10 5.10 -4.68 4.42
CA ARG A 10 5.29 -4.76 2.96
C ARG A 10 6.56 -5.52 2.64
N LEU A 11 6.44 -6.49 1.76
CA LEU A 11 7.52 -7.35 1.30
C LEU A 11 7.58 -7.23 -0.21
N ARG A 12 8.70 -6.77 -0.75
CA ARG A 12 8.86 -6.43 -2.18
C ARG A 12 9.63 -7.48 -2.98
N ASN A 13 10.20 -8.46 -2.29
CA ASN A 13 10.99 -9.51 -2.92
C ASN A 13 10.98 -10.78 -2.05
N ARG A 14 11.47 -11.86 -2.66
CA ARG A 14 11.53 -13.18 -2.02
C ARG A 14 12.49 -13.23 -0.83
N GLU A 15 13.55 -12.42 -0.81
CA GLU A 15 14.53 -12.39 0.28
C GLU A 15 13.91 -11.82 1.56
N GLU A 16 13.25 -10.66 1.46
CA GLU A 16 12.44 -10.08 2.53
C GLU A 16 11.36 -11.07 2.98
N ALA A 17 10.68 -11.71 2.03
CA ALA A 17 9.62 -12.67 2.33
C ALA A 17 10.12 -13.86 3.14
N HIS A 18 11.24 -14.48 2.72
CA HIS A 18 11.87 -15.59 3.43
C HIS A 18 12.23 -15.22 4.89
N ARG A 19 12.72 -13.99 5.10
CA ARG A 19 13.12 -13.50 6.42
C ARG A 19 11.93 -13.18 7.32
N PHE A 20 10.83 -12.68 6.76
CA PHE A 20 9.77 -12.05 7.54
C PHE A 20 8.43 -12.79 7.53
N SER A 21 8.14 -13.66 6.54
CA SER A 21 6.88 -14.39 6.45
C SER A 21 6.96 -15.60 5.51
N VAL A 22 6.81 -16.81 6.08
CA VAL A 22 6.71 -18.06 5.29
C VAL A 22 5.52 -18.03 4.33
N LEU A 23 4.42 -17.38 4.71
CA LEU A 23 3.27 -17.20 3.82
C LEU A 23 3.64 -16.33 2.62
N ALA A 24 4.28 -15.17 2.85
CA ALA A 24 4.70 -14.31 1.76
C ALA A 24 5.73 -15.00 0.87
N GLU A 25 6.66 -15.77 1.45
CA GLU A 25 7.65 -16.53 0.67
C GLU A 25 6.99 -17.47 -0.32
N ARG A 26 5.94 -18.19 0.11
CA ARG A 26 5.14 -19.07 -0.76
C ARG A 26 4.38 -18.28 -1.83
N LEU A 27 3.83 -17.11 -1.48
CA LEU A 27 3.16 -16.25 -2.46
C LEU A 27 4.13 -15.74 -3.54
N PHE A 28 5.39 -15.49 -3.18
CA PHE A 28 6.46 -15.11 -4.11
C PHE A 28 6.99 -16.27 -4.98
N GLU A 29 6.51 -17.51 -4.81
CA GLU A 29 6.79 -18.59 -5.77
C GLU A 29 6.10 -18.34 -7.12
N GLU A 30 4.99 -17.60 -7.11
CA GLU A 30 4.35 -17.12 -8.32
C GLU A 30 5.13 -15.94 -8.89
N ALA A 31 5.80 -16.14 -10.03
CA ALA A 31 6.63 -15.12 -10.69
C ALA A 31 5.87 -13.83 -11.09
N ALA A 32 4.54 -13.86 -11.04
CA ALA A 32 3.67 -12.71 -11.27
C ALA A 32 3.63 -11.73 -10.08
N VAL A 33 3.97 -12.15 -8.86
CA VAL A 33 3.86 -11.34 -7.64
C VAL A 33 5.04 -10.39 -7.53
N MET A 34 4.74 -9.10 -7.39
CA MET A 34 5.71 -8.03 -7.20
C MET A 34 5.80 -7.58 -5.75
N GLU A 35 4.68 -7.57 -5.03
CA GLU A 35 4.63 -7.13 -3.64
C GLU A 35 3.57 -7.95 -2.89
N VAL A 36 3.86 -8.28 -1.63
CA VAL A 36 2.90 -8.82 -0.68
C VAL A 36 2.86 -7.90 0.54
N ALA A 37 1.70 -7.32 0.80
CA ALA A 37 1.45 -6.51 1.99
C ALA A 37 0.52 -7.26 2.96
N ILE A 38 0.99 -7.49 4.18
CA ILE A 38 0.24 -8.17 5.24
C ILE A 38 -0.24 -7.11 6.21
N GLY A 39 -1.56 -6.91 6.30
CA GLY A 39 -2.20 -5.99 7.22
C GLY A 39 -2.73 -6.67 8.48
N ARG A 40 -3.60 -5.98 9.22
CA ARG A 40 -4.24 -6.51 10.43
C ARG A 40 -5.10 -7.75 10.13
N ASP A 41 -5.90 -7.69 9.07
CA ASP A 41 -6.87 -8.72 8.69
C ASP A 41 -6.96 -8.91 7.17
N SER A 42 -6.06 -8.29 6.41
CA SER A 42 -6.01 -8.34 4.96
C SER A 42 -4.62 -8.74 4.46
N ILE A 43 -4.58 -9.39 3.29
CA ILE A 43 -3.37 -9.62 2.51
C ILE A 43 -3.62 -8.96 1.17
N THR A 44 -2.74 -8.03 0.79
CA THR A 44 -2.77 -7.38 -0.52
C THR A 44 -1.62 -7.92 -1.36
N ILE A 45 -1.92 -8.35 -2.57
CA ILE A 45 -0.93 -8.85 -3.53
C ILE A 45 -0.89 -7.89 -4.70
N MET A 46 0.28 -7.35 -4.99
CA MET A 46 0.52 -6.59 -6.22
C MET A 46 1.13 -7.53 -7.25
N LYS A 47 0.54 -7.56 -8.45
CA LYS A 47 1.02 -8.36 -9.57
C LYS A 47 1.64 -7.47 -10.63
N ARG A 48 2.44 -8.07 -11.50
CA ARG A 48 2.87 -7.45 -12.76
C ARG A 48 1.67 -7.11 -13.64
N ASP A 49 1.79 -6.03 -14.41
CA ASP A 49 0.71 -5.56 -15.28
C ASP A 49 0.27 -6.60 -16.31
N ASP A 50 1.22 -7.40 -16.82
CA ASP A 50 1.00 -8.43 -17.84
C ASP A 50 0.52 -9.79 -17.29
N ALA A 51 0.40 -9.94 -15.97
CA ALA A 51 -0.04 -11.19 -15.36
C ALA A 51 -1.57 -11.37 -15.37
N ASP A 52 -2.03 -12.62 -15.45
CA ASP A 52 -3.45 -12.99 -15.37
C ASP A 52 -3.95 -13.03 -13.92
N TRP A 53 -5.07 -12.35 -13.64
CA TRP A 53 -5.63 -12.31 -12.30
C TRP A 53 -6.34 -13.61 -11.88
N ASP A 54 -6.97 -14.35 -12.79
CA ASP A 54 -7.75 -15.55 -12.46
C ASP A 54 -6.83 -16.71 -12.03
N GLU A 55 -5.68 -16.84 -12.69
CA GLU A 55 -4.66 -17.79 -12.28
C GLU A 55 -4.02 -17.41 -10.95
N LEU A 56 -3.57 -16.16 -10.82
CA LEU A 56 -2.93 -15.68 -9.59
C LEU A 56 -3.88 -15.74 -8.39
N HIS A 57 -5.14 -15.35 -8.58
CA HIS A 57 -6.16 -15.38 -7.53
C HIS A 57 -6.38 -16.80 -7.01
N ARG A 58 -6.60 -17.79 -7.89
CA ARG A 58 -6.79 -19.19 -7.48
C ARG A 58 -5.62 -19.71 -6.65
N LYS A 59 -4.40 -19.56 -7.16
CA LYS A 59 -3.19 -20.09 -6.50
C LYS A 59 -2.91 -19.38 -5.18
N SER A 60 -3.05 -18.05 -5.16
CA SER A 60 -2.85 -17.26 -3.94
C SER A 60 -3.89 -17.61 -2.88
N ALA A 61 -5.17 -17.73 -3.27
CA ALA A 61 -6.25 -18.10 -2.35
C ALA A 61 -6.00 -19.47 -1.72
N THR A 62 -5.69 -20.49 -2.54
CA THR A 62 -5.36 -21.84 -2.04
C THR A 62 -4.15 -21.82 -1.10
N THR A 63 -3.11 -21.05 -1.43
CA THR A 63 -1.91 -20.92 -0.60
C THR A 63 -2.22 -20.28 0.76
N ILE A 64 -2.99 -19.18 0.76
CA ILE A 64 -3.40 -18.46 1.96
C ILE A 64 -4.30 -19.35 2.83
N GLU A 65 -5.31 -19.99 2.25
CA GLU A 65 -6.22 -20.88 2.98
C GLU A 65 -5.48 -22.05 3.64
N ASN A 66 -4.62 -22.75 2.89
CA ASN A 66 -3.82 -23.85 3.41
C ASN A 66 -2.89 -23.39 4.53
N PHE A 67 -2.24 -22.23 4.38
CA PHE A 67 -1.37 -21.70 5.42
C PHE A 67 -2.14 -21.28 6.68
N LEU A 68 -3.26 -20.57 6.52
CA LEU A 68 -4.05 -20.08 7.65
C LEU A 68 -4.77 -21.21 8.42
N SER A 69 -4.94 -22.37 7.79
CA SER A 69 -5.39 -23.62 8.45
C SER A 69 -4.35 -24.19 9.42
N GLN A 70 -3.08 -23.79 9.28
CA GLN A 70 -1.98 -24.18 10.16
C GLN A 70 -1.87 -23.17 11.31
N ASP A 71 -1.60 -23.66 12.52
CA ASP A 71 -1.38 -22.81 13.71
C ASP A 71 0.06 -22.27 13.77
N VAL A 72 0.54 -21.75 12.64
CA VAL A 72 1.86 -21.12 12.50
C VAL A 72 1.74 -19.61 12.44
N PRO A 73 2.71 -18.84 12.97
CA PRO A 73 2.75 -17.39 12.83
C PRO A 73 2.86 -16.95 11.37
N VAL A 74 2.10 -15.92 10.99
CA VAL A 74 2.13 -15.34 9.65
C VAL A 74 3.41 -14.54 9.41
N ILE A 75 3.93 -13.90 10.45
CA ILE A 75 5.19 -13.15 10.43
C ILE A 75 6.15 -13.62 11.53
N THR A 76 7.45 -13.48 11.29
CA THR A 76 8.52 -13.85 12.24
C THR A 76 8.65 -12.85 13.39
N GLU A 77 9.41 -13.20 14.44
CA GLU A 77 9.70 -12.27 15.55
C GLU A 77 10.58 -11.10 15.09
N GLU A 78 11.46 -11.32 14.11
CA GLU A 78 12.25 -10.27 13.47
C GLU A 78 11.33 -9.24 12.79
N ALA A 79 10.32 -9.69 12.04
CA ALA A 79 9.34 -8.81 11.40
C ALA A 79 8.54 -7.99 12.43
N LYS A 80 8.20 -8.60 13.58
CA LYS A 80 7.51 -7.90 14.67
C LYS A 80 8.38 -6.82 15.30
N THR A 81 9.67 -7.13 15.51
CA THR A 81 10.65 -6.17 16.03
C THR A 81 10.80 -5.00 15.07
N GLU A 82 10.95 -5.25 13.77
CA GLU A 82 11.07 -4.19 12.77
C GLU A 82 9.82 -3.31 12.68
N LEU A 83 8.62 -3.90 12.77
CA LEU A 83 7.37 -3.11 12.86
C LEU A 83 7.33 -2.24 14.11
N ALA A 84 7.75 -2.77 15.26
CA ALA A 84 7.76 -2.01 16.51
C ALA A 84 8.80 -0.87 16.46
N GLU A 85 9.95 -1.11 15.85
CA GLU A 85 10.97 -0.09 15.60
C GLU A 85 10.47 0.98 14.64
N LYS A 86 9.92 0.62 13.48
CA LYS A 86 9.32 1.57 12.54
C LYS A 86 8.22 2.42 13.19
N ALA A 87 7.33 1.78 13.96
CA ALA A 87 6.26 2.49 14.66
C ALA A 87 6.77 3.47 15.74
N SER A 88 7.96 3.22 16.30
CA SER A 88 8.56 4.09 17.33
C SER A 88 9.49 5.17 16.78
N ARG A 89 10.03 5.00 15.56
CA ARG A 89 11.11 5.84 15.03
C ARG A 89 10.66 7.13 14.33
N GLY A 90 9.35 7.36 14.18
CA GLY A 90 8.83 8.49 13.41
C GLY A 90 9.23 8.42 11.93
N PRO A 91 8.80 9.39 11.10
CA PRO A 91 9.12 9.37 9.67
C PRO A 91 10.62 9.47 9.44
N SER A 92 11.17 8.58 8.62
CA SER A 92 12.58 8.59 8.25
C SER A 92 12.95 9.85 7.45
N GLU A 93 14.24 10.16 7.32
CA GLU A 93 14.66 11.31 6.51
C GLU A 93 14.33 11.13 5.02
N GLU A 94 14.27 9.88 4.55
CA GLU A 94 13.80 9.53 3.23
C GLU A 94 12.29 9.78 3.10
N ASP A 95 11.49 9.34 4.07
CA ASP A 95 10.05 9.60 4.10
C ASP A 95 9.76 11.10 4.06
N LYS A 96 10.46 11.92 4.87
CA LYS A 96 10.28 13.39 4.86
C LYS A 96 10.59 14.01 3.50
N GLN A 97 11.60 13.50 2.78
CA GLN A 97 11.90 13.97 1.43
C GLN A 97 10.78 13.59 0.46
N VAL A 98 10.25 12.38 0.55
CA VAL A 98 9.09 11.94 -0.24
C VAL A 98 7.86 12.80 0.10
N GLU A 99 7.57 13.04 1.37
CA GLU A 99 6.47 13.92 1.80
C GLU A 99 6.55 15.30 1.16
N LYS A 100 7.75 15.88 1.13
CA LYS A 100 7.98 17.19 0.50
C LYS A 100 7.66 17.16 -1.00
N LYS A 101 8.14 16.14 -1.72
CA LYS A 101 7.84 15.95 -3.15
C LYS A 101 6.33 15.77 -3.36
N VAL A 102 5.67 14.95 -2.54
CA VAL A 102 4.23 14.68 -2.62
C VAL A 102 3.43 15.97 -2.46
N ARG A 103 3.76 16.79 -1.45
CA ARG A 103 3.12 18.09 -1.23
C ARG A 103 3.30 19.02 -2.44
N GLU A 104 4.50 19.07 -3.00
CA GLU A 104 4.79 19.90 -4.18
C GLU A 104 3.97 19.47 -5.40
N VAL A 105 3.91 18.17 -5.70
CA VAL A 105 3.11 17.65 -6.82
C VAL A 105 1.62 17.89 -6.59
N LEU A 106 1.13 17.66 -5.36
CA LEU A 106 -0.26 17.95 -5.00
C LEU A 106 -0.59 19.42 -5.23
N ASP A 107 0.23 20.36 -4.76
CA ASP A 107 -0.06 21.79 -4.84
C ASP A 107 0.08 22.34 -6.26
N THR A 108 1.06 21.87 -7.03
CA THR A 108 1.38 22.46 -8.33
C THR A 108 0.62 21.81 -9.50
N GLN A 109 0.27 20.53 -9.40
CA GLN A 109 -0.28 19.78 -10.55
C GLN A 109 -1.70 19.25 -10.32
N ILE A 110 -2.05 18.88 -9.09
CA ILE A 110 -3.30 18.16 -8.79
C ILE A 110 -4.36 19.10 -8.23
N ARG A 111 -4.03 19.84 -7.16
CA ARG A 111 -4.95 20.74 -6.46
C ARG A 111 -5.63 21.76 -7.39
N PRO A 112 -4.95 22.38 -8.38
CA PRO A 112 -5.60 23.30 -9.32
C PRO A 112 -6.74 22.63 -10.10
N ALA A 113 -6.56 21.38 -10.54
CA ALA A 113 -7.60 20.64 -11.25
C ALA A 113 -8.78 20.29 -10.33
N VAL A 114 -8.50 19.84 -9.11
CA VAL A 114 -9.53 19.51 -8.12
C VAL A 114 -10.35 20.73 -7.71
N GLN A 115 -9.72 21.90 -7.57
CA GLN A 115 -10.39 23.15 -7.25
C GLN A 115 -11.25 23.68 -8.39
N MET A 116 -10.85 23.47 -9.66
CA MET A 116 -11.71 23.78 -10.80
C MET A 116 -13.01 22.97 -10.78
N ASP A 117 -12.96 21.73 -10.28
CA ASP A 117 -14.13 20.85 -10.12
C ASP A 117 -14.92 21.12 -8.81
N GLY A 118 -14.57 22.18 -8.05
CA GLY A 118 -15.26 22.58 -6.82
C GLY A 118 -14.92 21.73 -5.59
N GLY A 119 -13.79 21.02 -5.62
CA GLY A 119 -13.24 20.27 -4.49
C GLY A 119 -11.98 20.88 -3.90
N ASP A 120 -11.36 20.16 -2.96
CA ASP A 120 -9.97 20.38 -2.57
C ASP A 120 -9.32 19.05 -2.17
N ILE A 121 -7.99 19.02 -2.10
CA ILE A 121 -7.21 17.86 -1.68
C ILE A 121 -6.07 18.29 -0.75
N GLU A 122 -5.95 17.61 0.38
CA GLU A 122 -4.92 17.90 1.38
C GLU A 122 -4.12 16.65 1.71
N PHE A 123 -2.80 16.80 1.76
CA PHE A 123 -1.90 15.77 2.25
C PHE A 123 -2.06 15.57 3.77
N VAL A 124 -2.18 14.32 4.19
CA VAL A 124 -2.24 13.93 5.60
C VAL A 124 -0.91 13.38 6.09
N LYS A 125 -0.42 12.30 5.47
CA LYS A 125 0.84 11.64 5.80
C LYS A 125 1.32 10.75 4.65
N TYR A 126 2.60 10.40 4.68
CA TYR A 126 3.18 9.36 3.84
C TYR A 126 3.70 8.24 4.74
N GLU A 127 3.39 7.00 4.42
CA GLU A 127 3.84 5.84 5.20
C GLU A 127 4.05 4.62 4.30
N ASP A 128 5.30 4.17 4.24
CA ASP A 128 5.72 2.96 3.53
C ASP A 128 5.23 2.90 2.06
N GLY A 129 5.23 4.03 1.35
CA GLY A 129 4.75 4.13 -0.04
C GLY A 129 3.30 4.56 -0.19
N ILE A 130 2.51 4.60 0.89
CA ILE A 130 1.12 5.09 0.83
C ILE A 130 1.06 6.58 1.15
N VAL A 131 0.45 7.34 0.23
CA VAL A 131 0.07 8.73 0.47
C VAL A 131 -1.37 8.78 0.98
N TYR A 132 -1.55 9.30 2.19
CA TYR A 132 -2.87 9.55 2.75
C TYR A 132 -3.29 10.98 2.44
N VAL A 133 -4.49 11.14 1.90
CA VAL A 133 -5.05 12.45 1.55
C VAL A 133 -6.47 12.61 2.08
N THR A 134 -6.86 13.85 2.36
CA THR A 134 -8.25 14.20 2.66
C THR A 134 -8.83 14.92 1.45
N LEU A 135 -10.00 14.47 0.97
CA LEU A 135 -10.73 15.15 -0.09
C LEU A 135 -11.76 16.09 0.52
N GLN A 136 -11.96 17.28 -0.04
CA GLN A 136 -12.94 18.27 0.42
C GLN A 136 -13.89 18.72 -0.71
N GLY A 137 -14.94 19.46 -0.35
CA GLY A 137 -15.90 20.04 -1.29
C GLY A 137 -16.72 19.02 -2.07
N ALA A 138 -16.96 19.31 -3.36
CA ALA A 138 -17.74 18.46 -4.26
C ALA A 138 -17.24 17.01 -4.32
N CYS A 139 -15.93 16.80 -4.08
CA CYS A 139 -15.30 15.50 -4.11
C CYS A 139 -15.62 14.60 -2.91
N ARG A 140 -16.26 15.10 -1.82
CA ARG A 140 -16.69 14.24 -0.70
C ARG A 140 -17.98 13.47 -0.97
N GLY A 141 -18.90 14.04 -1.76
CA GLY A 141 -20.31 13.64 -1.76
C GLY A 141 -20.68 12.46 -2.67
N CYS A 142 -19.88 12.16 -3.70
CA CYS A 142 -20.18 11.12 -4.69
C CYS A 142 -19.14 9.98 -4.65
N PRO A 143 -19.54 8.73 -4.35
CA PRO A 143 -18.62 7.58 -4.31
C PRO A 143 -17.88 7.36 -5.64
N GLY A 144 -18.55 7.57 -6.78
CA GLY A 144 -17.93 7.44 -8.10
C GLY A 144 -16.87 8.51 -8.36
N ALA A 145 -17.14 9.76 -7.98
CA ALA A 145 -16.17 10.84 -8.12
C ALA A 145 -14.93 10.62 -7.24
N ARG A 146 -15.12 10.09 -6.02
CA ARG A 146 -14.00 9.73 -5.13
C ARG A 146 -13.10 8.67 -5.73
N MET A 147 -13.69 7.63 -6.33
CA MET A 147 -12.92 6.55 -6.94
C MET A 147 -12.11 7.03 -8.15
N THR A 148 -12.74 7.75 -9.08
CA THR A 148 -12.06 8.28 -10.27
C THR A 148 -10.97 9.28 -9.88
N LEU A 149 -11.25 10.17 -8.92
CA LEU A 149 -10.25 11.13 -8.46
C LEU A 149 -9.08 10.43 -7.76
N LYS A 150 -9.35 9.45 -6.88
CA LYS A 150 -8.30 8.62 -6.27
C LYS A 150 -7.39 8.02 -7.34
N MET A 151 -7.95 7.38 -8.36
CA MET A 151 -7.16 6.75 -9.43
C MET A 151 -6.35 7.78 -10.23
N GLY A 152 -6.92 8.95 -10.53
CA GLY A 152 -6.21 10.03 -11.24
C GLY A 152 -5.04 10.60 -10.43
N VAL A 153 -5.28 10.86 -9.14
CA VAL A 153 -4.27 11.35 -8.19
C VAL A 153 -3.15 10.31 -8.01
N GLU A 154 -3.52 9.05 -7.78
CA GLU A 154 -2.59 7.93 -7.62
C GLU A 154 -1.69 7.78 -8.83
N ARG A 155 -2.27 7.77 -10.04
CA ARG A 155 -1.50 7.70 -11.28
C ARG A 155 -0.46 8.83 -11.38
N ARG A 156 -0.87 10.07 -11.13
CA ARG A 156 0.03 11.24 -11.24
C ARG A 156 1.13 11.24 -10.19
N LEU A 157 0.81 10.86 -8.96
CA LEU A 157 1.81 10.75 -7.90
C LEU A 157 2.82 9.65 -8.20
N ARG A 158 2.38 8.47 -8.69
CA ARG A 158 3.31 7.40 -9.11
C ARG A 158 4.20 7.80 -10.28
N GLU A 159 3.66 8.52 -11.26
CA GLU A 159 4.42 9.03 -12.42
C GLU A 159 5.52 10.03 -11.99
N ALA A 160 5.23 10.89 -11.01
CA ALA A 160 6.16 11.90 -10.53
C ALA A 160 7.11 11.40 -9.43
N ILE A 161 6.67 10.42 -8.64
CA ILE A 161 7.33 9.95 -7.41
C ILE A 161 7.25 8.42 -7.39
N PRO A 162 8.25 7.71 -7.95
CA PRO A 162 8.29 6.25 -8.01
C PRO A 162 8.19 5.54 -6.65
N GLU A 163 8.51 6.25 -5.56
CA GLU A 163 8.41 5.76 -4.19
C GLU A 163 6.94 5.60 -3.73
N VAL A 164 5.99 6.31 -4.36
CA VAL A 164 4.56 6.19 -4.07
C VAL A 164 4.01 4.90 -4.69
N SER A 165 3.40 4.05 -3.88
CA SER A 165 2.77 2.81 -4.28
C SER A 165 1.25 2.87 -4.20
N GLU A 166 0.63 3.68 -3.36
CA GLU A 166 -0.84 3.79 -3.27
C GLU A 166 -1.25 5.18 -2.76
N VAL A 167 -2.47 5.63 -3.09
CA VAL A 167 -3.10 6.78 -2.46
C VAL A 167 -4.34 6.35 -1.70
N VAL A 168 -4.49 6.72 -0.44
CA VAL A 168 -5.70 6.43 0.35
C VAL A 168 -6.40 7.73 0.72
N ALA A 169 -7.68 7.84 0.37
CA ALA A 169 -8.53 8.94 0.81
C ALA A 169 -9.17 8.61 2.17
N VAL A 170 -8.86 9.40 3.20
CA VAL A 170 -9.37 9.25 4.58
C VAL A 170 -10.57 10.13 4.88
#